data_AF-A0A0K9NVJ7-F1
#
_entry.id   AF-A0A0K9NVJ7-F1
#
_cell.length_a   1.000
_cell.length_b   1.000
_cell.length_c   1.000
_cell.angle_alpha   90.00
_cell.angle_beta   90.00
_cell.angle_gamma   90.00
#
_symmetry.space_group_name_H-M   'P 1'
#
loop_
_entity.id
_entity.type
_entity.pdbx_description
1 polymer ?
#
loop_
_entity_poly.entity_id
_entity_poly.type
_entity_poly.pdbx_seq_one_letter_code
_entity_poly.pdbx_strand_id
1 'polypeptide(L)' 'MMFGPNMKVVKLSGTQPRRISAVSVAERISYERGEKVGDTIGYKIRLEFQGGKQSSIMFYTTGILLEFLQGGH' A
#
# COMPACT_ATOMS: atom_id res chain seq x y z
N MET A 1 3.64 15.42 -18.93
CA MET A 1 2.23 15.11 -18.61
C MET A 1 1.91 15.71 -17.24
N MET A 2 1.28 16.88 -17.19
CA MET A 2 0.74 17.43 -15.94
C MET A 2 -0.72 17.00 -15.85
N PHE A 3 -1.05 16.17 -14.85
CA PHE A 3 -2.43 15.86 -14.53
C PHE A 3 -3.11 17.11 -13.95
N GLY A 4 -4.30 17.43 -14.43
CA GLY A 4 -5.03 18.66 -14.09
C GLY A 4 -5.53 18.71 -12.63
N PRO A 5 -5.95 19.92 -12.17
CA PRO A 5 -6.22 20.24 -10.76
C PRO A 5 -7.39 19.50 -10.10
N ASN A 6 -8.11 18.63 -10.83
CA ASN A 6 -9.31 17.92 -10.35
C ASN A 6 -9.17 16.40 -10.31
N MET A 7 -7.95 15.85 -10.33
CA MET A 7 -7.77 14.41 -10.28
C MET A 7 -8.04 13.88 -8.86
N LYS A 8 -9.18 13.19 -8.67
CA LYS A 8 -9.45 12.45 -7.44
C LYS A 8 -8.42 11.34 -7.29
N VAL A 9 -7.66 11.36 -6.19
CA VAL A 9 -6.78 10.25 -5.82
C VAL A 9 -7.66 9.08 -5.37
N VAL A 10 -7.69 8.02 -6.17
CA VAL A 10 -8.33 6.75 -5.81
C VAL A 10 -7.31 5.93 -5.03
N LYS A 11 -7.64 5.56 -3.79
CA LYS A 11 -6.80 4.69 -2.97
C LYS A 11 -7.12 3.23 -3.30
N LEU A 12 -6.16 2.53 -3.89
CA LEU A 12 -6.25 1.10 -4.18
C LEU A 12 -5.65 0.28 -3.02
N SER A 13 -6.29 -0.82 -2.66
CA SER A 13 -5.81 -1.73 -1.63
C SER A 13 -5.77 -3.15 -2.15
N GLY A 14 -4.62 -3.80 -2.05
CA GLY A 14 -4.41 -5.19 -2.45
C GLY A 14 -4.08 -6.08 -1.25
N THR A 15 -4.58 -7.31 -1.25
CA THR A 15 -4.24 -8.31 -0.24
C THR A 15 -3.22 -9.29 -0.75
N GLN A 16 -2.31 -9.71 0.11
CA GLN A 16 -1.35 -10.78 -0.13
C GLN A 16 -1.38 -11.78 1.03
N PRO A 17 -1.40 -13.10 0.78
CA PRO A 17 -1.47 -14.09 1.86
C PRO A 17 -0.17 -14.17 2.68
N ARG A 18 0.96 -13.72 2.10
CA ARG A 18 2.30 -13.84 2.70
C ARG A 18 2.93 -12.47 2.87
N ARG A 19 3.66 -12.29 3.99
CA ARG A 19 4.43 -11.07 4.29
C ARG A 19 5.39 -10.70 3.16
N ILE A 20 6.21 -11.65 2.73
CA ILE A 20 7.21 -11.42 1.66
C ILE A 20 6.55 -10.99 0.34
N SER A 21 5.35 -11.49 0.03
CA SER A 21 4.62 -11.08 -1.17
C SER A 21 4.07 -9.65 -1.05
N ALA A 22 3.55 -9.25 0.11
CA ALA A 22 3.11 -7.87 0.34
C ALA A 22 4.27 -6.87 0.17
N VAL A 23 5.42 -7.18 0.76
CA VAL A 23 6.62 -6.33 0.69
C VAL A 23 7.18 -6.29 -0.73
N SER A 24 7.46 -7.45 -1.34
CA SER A 24 8.07 -7.51 -2.68
C SER A 24 7.21 -6.88 -3.77
N VAL A 25 5.88 -6.98 -3.69
CA VAL A 25 4.99 -6.30 -4.64
C VAL A 25 5.05 -4.78 -4.47
N ALA A 26 5.06 -4.28 -3.22
CA ALA A 26 5.21 -2.85 -2.97
C ALA A 26 6.56 -2.32 -3.49
N GLU A 27 7.66 -3.03 -3.19
CA GLU A 27 9.00 -2.71 -3.68
C GLU A 27 9.07 -2.71 -5.20
N ARG A 28 8.48 -3.73 -5.84
CA ARG A 28 8.49 -3.86 -7.30
C ARG A 28 7.76 -2.70 -7.97
N ILE A 29 6.57 -2.33 -7.49
CA ILE A 29 5.77 -1.26 -8.07
C ILE A 29 6.42 0.10 -7.81
N SER A 30 6.96 0.33 -6.61
CA SER A 30 7.75 1.54 -6.32
C SER A 30 8.94 1.67 -7.25
N TYR A 31 9.67 0.58 -7.47
CA TYR A 31 10.79 0.54 -8.41
C TYR A 31 10.36 0.86 -9.85
N GLU A 32 9.27 0.26 -10.34
CA GLU A 32 8.71 0.56 -11.67
C GLU A 32 8.24 2.01 -11.81
N ARG A 33 7.88 2.66 -10.70
CA ARG A 33 7.51 4.09 -10.64
C ARG A 33 8.69 5.04 -10.42
N GLY A 34 9.89 4.52 -10.18
CA GLY A 34 11.07 5.33 -9.86
C GLY A 34 10.95 6.08 -8.52
N GLU A 35 10.18 5.56 -7.57
CA GLU A 35 9.97 6.14 -6.24
C GLU A 35 10.37 5.16 -5.15
N LYS A 36 10.38 5.60 -3.89
CA LYS A 36 10.63 4.73 -2.74
C LYS A 36 9.32 4.14 -2.23
N VAL A 37 9.41 2.97 -1.62
CA VAL A 37 8.30 2.46 -0.81
C VAL A 37 8.05 3.47 0.32
N GLY A 38 6.79 3.81 0.53
CA GLY A 38 6.35 4.84 1.47
C GLY A 38 5.90 6.15 0.82
N ASP A 39 6.31 6.42 -0.42
CA ASP A 39 5.92 7.60 -1.19
C ASP A 39 4.47 7.47 -1.68
N THR A 40 4.23 6.93 -2.88
CA THR A 40 2.87 6.68 -3.38
C THR A 40 2.44 5.21 -3.32
N ILE A 41 3.35 4.29 -2.98
CA ILE A 41 3.08 2.86 -2.76
C ILE A 41 3.52 2.48 -1.35
N GLY A 42 2.74 1.65 -0.67
CA GLY A 42 3.08 1.18 0.67
C GLY A 42 2.57 -0.21 0.97
N TYR A 43 2.92 -0.71 2.16
CA TYR A 43 2.40 -1.96 2.70
C TYR A 43 2.20 -1.86 4.21
N LYS A 44 1.30 -2.70 4.74
CA LYS A 44 1.13 -2.94 6.18
C LYS A 44 1.01 -4.43 6.44
N ILE A 45 1.98 -4.96 7.17
CA ILE A 45 2.00 -6.34 7.65
C ILE A 45 2.07 -6.32 9.18
N ARG A 46 2.06 -7.51 9.81
CA ARG A 46 2.16 -7.59 11.26
C ARG A 46 3.51 -7.03 11.74
N LEU A 47 3.43 -6.03 12.63
CA LEU A 47 4.54 -5.31 13.28
C LEU A 47 5.43 -4.45 12.35
N GLU A 48 5.07 -4.30 11.07
CA GLU A 48 5.91 -3.60 10.11
C GLU A 48 5.04 -2.92 9.03
N PHE A 49 5.33 -1.67 8.72
CA PHE A 49 4.62 -0.93 7.69
C PHE A 49 5.48 0.19 7.11
N GLN A 50 5.24 0.50 5.83
CA GLN A 50 5.75 1.70 5.16
C GLN A 50 4.64 2.29 4.30
N GLY A 51 4.50 3.62 4.34
CA GLY A 51 3.41 4.35 3.67
C GLY A 51 2.21 4.61 4.57
N GLY A 52 1.05 4.90 3.97
CA GLY A 52 -0.17 5.19 4.73
C GLY A 52 -1.09 6.17 4.02
N LYS A 53 -1.38 7.31 4.65
CA LYS A 53 -2.36 8.28 4.14
C LYS A 53 -1.98 8.81 2.76
N GLN A 54 -0.70 9.12 2.54
CA GLN A 54 -0.17 9.60 1.25
C GLN A 54 -0.09 8.54 0.15
N SER A 55 -0.06 7.24 0.50
CA SER A 55 0.08 6.17 -0.47
C SER A 55 -1.19 6.00 -1.30
N SER A 56 -1.06 6.10 -2.62
CA SER A 56 -2.14 5.82 -3.59
C SER A 56 -2.48 4.32 -3.68
N ILE A 57 -1.51 3.44 -3.37
CA ILE A 57 -1.68 1.99 -3.34
C ILE A 57 -1.12 1.44 -2.02
N MET A 58 -1.87 0.55 -1.36
CA MET A 58 -1.45 -0.14 -0.15
C MET A 58 -1.61 -1.66 -0.26
N PHE A 59 -0.59 -2.40 0.15
CA PHE A 59 -0.64 -3.87 0.26
C PHE A 59 -0.76 -4.33 1.71
N TYR A 60 -1.63 -5.29 1.97
CA TYR A 60 -1.86 -5.83 3.31
C TYR A 60 -1.67 -7.33 3.33
N THR A 61 -1.20 -7.89 4.44
CA THR A 61 -1.48 -9.31 4.68
C THR A 61 -2.97 -9.52 4.95
N THR A 62 -3.51 -10.67 4.56
CA THR A 62 -4.93 -11.01 4.80
C THR A 62 -5.32 -10.81 6.27
N GLY A 63 -4.48 -11.25 7.21
CA GLY A 63 -4.75 -11.07 8.65
C GLY A 63 -4.86 -9.60 9.08
N ILE A 64 -4.03 -8.72 8.51
CA ILE A 64 -4.06 -7.29 8.82
C ILE A 64 -5.30 -6.62 8.22
N LEU A 65 -5.70 -7.02 7.01
CA LEU A 65 -6.94 -6.50 6.42
C LEU A 65 -8.16 -6.93 7.24
N LEU A 66 -8.21 -8.20 7.67
CA LEU A 66 -9.29 -8.70 8.53
C LEU A 66 -9.37 -7.92 9.84
N GLU A 67 -8.25 -7.70 10.52
CA GLU A 67 -8.16 -6.89 11.73
C GLU A 67 -8.72 -5.46 11.52
N PHE A 68 -8.36 -4.83 10.40
CA PHE A 68 -8.86 -3.51 10.03
C PHE A 68 -10.38 -3.49 9.81
N LEU A 69 -10.92 -4.50 9.12
CA LEU A 69 -12.35 -4.61 8.83
C LEU A 69 -13.18 -4.96 10.07
N GLN A 70 -12.60 -5.67 11.03
CA GLN A 70 -13.24 -6.05 12.28
C GLN A 70 -13.27 -4.92 13.31
N GLY A 71 -12.77 -3.73 12.97
CA GLY A 71 -12.75 -2.57 13.87
C GLY A 71 -11.70 -2.69 14.96
N GLY A 72 -10.62 -3.45 14.72
CA GLY A 72 -9.50 -3.59 15.65
C GLY A 72 -8.86 -2.24 15.96
N HIS A 73 -9.22 -1.69 17.13
CA HIS A 73 -8.42 -0.75 17.91
C HIS A 73 -7.50 -1.53 18.84
#